data_AF-A0AAD9UZN3-F1
#
_entry.id   AF-A0AAD9UZN3-F1
#
_cell.length_a   1.000
_cell.length_b   1.000
_cell.length_c   1.000
_cell.angle_alpha   90.00
_cell.angle_beta   90.00
_cell.angle_gamma   90.00
#
_symmetry.space_group_name_H-M   'P 1'
#
loop_
_entity.id
_entity.type
_entity.pdbx_description
1 polymer ?
#
loop_
_entity_poly.entity_id
_entity_poly.type
_entity_poly.pdbx_seq_one_letter_code
_entity_poly.pdbx_strand_id
1 'polypeptide(L)'
;MHLIQRINAIKENSILDEFPEVGLGCLSGKYHININPLVSPVVHPPRRVPHSKREPLKKEMDRMVEAGILKKVPLNEPADWVSSLVCVDKPDGSIRVCLDPKDLNVAIKREHYPLPLVDDITANCAGATVFSTLDAEKAFYQIQLDEESSKLVTLNTPFGRYR
;
A
#
# COMPACT_ATOMS: atom_id res chain seq x y z
N MET A 1 -30.48 18.54 20.85
CA MET A 1 -29.52 17.62 20.19
C MET A 1 -29.48 18.04 18.72
N HIS A 2 -28.62 19.00 18.37
CA HIS A 2 -28.54 19.48 16.99
C HIS A 2 -27.92 18.37 16.13
N LEU A 3 -28.69 17.90 15.15
CA LEU A 3 -28.21 16.95 14.15
C LEU A 3 -26.98 17.56 13.47
N ILE A 4 -25.88 16.81 13.45
CA ILE A 4 -24.77 17.06 12.53
C ILE A 4 -25.33 16.82 11.13
N GLN A 5 -25.62 17.89 10.40
CA GLN A 5 -26.03 17.78 9.01
C GLN A 5 -24.81 17.41 8.18
N ARG A 6 -24.78 16.16 7.68
CA ARG A 6 -23.78 15.72 6.71
C ARG A 6 -24.08 16.39 5.38
N ILE A 7 -23.34 17.46 5.06
CA ILE A 7 -23.38 18.07 3.74
C ILE A 7 -22.67 17.11 2.78
N ASN A 8 -23.44 16.23 2.14
CA ASN A 8 -22.89 15.27 1.18
C ASN A 8 -22.57 15.96 -0.14
N ALA A 9 -21.33 15.73 -0.57
CA ALA A 9 -20.79 15.84 -1.92
C ALA A 9 -20.73 17.25 -2.52
N ILE A 10 -19.49 17.71 -2.67
CA ILE A 10 -19.06 18.81 -3.54
C ILE A 10 -19.74 18.61 -4.90
N LYS A 11 -20.78 19.40 -5.17
CA LYS A 11 -21.51 19.43 -6.45
C LYS A 11 -21.30 20.73 -7.22
N GLU A 12 -20.41 21.59 -6.74
CA GLU A 12 -20.01 22.82 -7.40
C GLU A 12 -18.49 22.81 -7.49
N ASN A 13 -17.96 22.97 -8.72
CA ASN A 13 -16.56 22.96 -9.15
C ASN A 13 -15.68 21.99 -8.34
N SER A 14 -15.32 20.85 -8.95
CA SER A 14 -14.66 19.79 -8.22
C SER A 14 -13.42 20.39 -7.55
N ILE A 15 -13.28 20.26 -6.24
CA ILE A 15 -12.07 20.71 -5.51
C ILE A 15 -10.80 20.16 -6.18
N LEU A 16 -10.91 19.06 -6.93
CA LEU A 16 -9.82 18.48 -7.72
C LEU A 16 -9.44 19.35 -8.94
N ASP A 17 -10.35 20.20 -9.44
CA ASP A 17 -10.08 21.19 -10.49
C ASP A 17 -9.19 22.32 -9.95
N GLU A 18 -9.34 22.65 -8.65
CA GLU A 18 -8.49 23.63 -7.95
C GLU A 18 -7.16 23.03 -7.48
N PHE A 19 -7.12 21.72 -7.23
CA PHE A 19 -5.92 20.98 -6.81
C PHE A 19 -5.60 19.83 -7.79
N PRO A 20 -5.19 20.12 -9.04
CA PRO A 20 -4.93 19.11 -10.06
C PRO A 20 -3.76 18.17 -9.72
N GLU A 21 -2.91 18.55 -8.77
CA GLU A 21 -1.82 17.74 -8.22
C GLU A 21 -2.29 16.61 -7.29
N VAL A 22 -3.58 16.61 -6.91
CA VAL A 22 -4.16 15.55 -6.07
C VAL A 22 -4.23 14.26 -6.85
N GLY A 23 -3.31 13.35 -6.53
CA GLY A 23 -3.23 12.00 -7.05
C GLY A 23 -2.56 11.07 -6.04
N LEU A 24 -1.97 9.97 -6.52
CA LEU A 24 -1.30 9.01 -5.63
C LEU A 24 -0.22 9.69 -4.76
N GLY A 25 0.53 10.64 -5.31
CA GLY A 25 1.59 11.34 -4.59
C GLY A 25 2.77 10.45 -4.20
N CYS A 26 3.78 11.07 -3.59
CA CYS A 26 4.93 10.40 -2.99
C CYS A 26 5.45 11.28 -1.86
N LEU A 27 5.40 10.79 -0.63
CA LEU A 27 5.89 11.52 0.54
C LEU A 27 7.41 11.68 0.45
N SER A 28 7.92 12.79 0.99
CA SER A 28 9.35 13.03 1.03
C SER A 28 10.05 12.06 1.97
N GLY A 29 11.26 11.64 1.57
CA GLY A 29 12.06 10.68 2.32
C GLY A 29 11.85 9.24 1.88
N LYS A 30 12.61 8.33 2.50
CA LYS A 30 12.54 6.90 2.25
C LYS A 30 12.41 6.17 3.58
N TYR A 31 11.57 5.15 3.62
CA TYR A 31 11.39 4.30 4.78
C TYR A 31 12.32 3.09 4.74
N HIS A 32 12.97 2.83 5.87
CA HIS A 32 13.86 1.69 6.07
C HIS A 32 13.18 0.66 6.96
N ILE A 33 13.11 -0.59 6.50
CA ILE A 33 12.53 -1.71 7.27
C ILE A 33 13.65 -2.38 8.06
N ASN A 34 13.62 -2.21 9.38
CA ASN A 34 14.54 -2.88 10.29
C ASN A 34 14.14 -4.36 10.48
N ILE A 35 15.06 -5.29 10.26
CA ILE A 35 14.84 -6.73 10.50
C ILE A 35 15.77 -7.32 11.57
N ASN A 36 15.36 -8.42 12.19
CA ASN A 36 16.20 -9.26 13.04
C ASN A 36 17.06 -10.18 12.16
N PRO A 37 18.39 -10.03 12.14
CA PRO A 37 19.27 -10.80 11.27
C PRO A 37 19.35 -12.29 11.64
N LEU A 38 18.84 -12.67 12.82
CA LEU A 38 18.80 -14.08 13.25
C LEU A 38 17.66 -14.86 12.59
N VAL A 39 16.68 -14.17 11.98
CA VAL A 39 15.59 -14.84 11.26
C VAL A 39 16.05 -15.13 9.85
N SER A 40 16.08 -16.41 9.49
CA SER A 40 16.51 -16.84 8.15
C SER A 40 15.53 -16.35 7.08
N PRO A 41 16.06 -15.87 5.93
CA PRO A 41 15.23 -15.43 4.82
C PRO A 41 14.46 -16.59 4.18
N VAL A 42 13.30 -16.29 3.60
CA VAL A 42 12.42 -17.27 2.96
C VAL A 42 12.08 -16.84 1.55
N VAL A 43 12.20 -17.78 0.61
CA VAL A 43 11.85 -17.62 -0.81
C VAL A 43 10.68 -18.52 -1.15
N HIS A 44 9.51 -17.93 -1.38
CA HIS A 44 8.33 -18.68 -1.82
C HIS A 44 8.27 -18.83 -3.34
N PRO A 45 7.83 -19.99 -3.86
CA PRO A 45 7.47 -20.13 -5.27
C PRO A 45 6.24 -19.28 -5.61
N PRO A 46 6.02 -18.95 -6.89
CA PRO A 46 4.83 -18.21 -7.30
C PRO A 46 3.58 -19.06 -7.07
N ARG A 47 2.54 -18.48 -6.47
CA ARG A 47 1.25 -19.15 -6.30
C ARG A 47 0.57 -19.34 -7.65
N ARG A 48 -0.18 -20.44 -7.78
CA ARG A 48 -1.01 -20.68 -8.96
C ARG A 48 -2.15 -19.67 -8.98
N VAL A 49 -2.24 -18.90 -10.06
CA VAL A 49 -3.35 -17.97 -10.32
C VAL A 49 -4.32 -18.62 -11.30
N PRO A 50 -5.64 -18.63 -11.01
CA PRO A 50 -6.67 -19.13 -11.93
C PRO A 50 -6.55 -18.49 -13.31
N HIS A 51 -6.79 -19.26 -14.38
CA HIS A 51 -6.60 -18.78 -15.75
C HIS A 51 -7.39 -17.50 -16.03
N SER A 52 -8.64 -17.43 -15.56
CA SER A 52 -9.52 -16.25 -15.69
C SER A 52 -8.96 -14.98 -15.06
N LYS A 53 -8.08 -15.09 -14.05
CA LYS A 53 -7.49 -13.95 -13.34
C LYS A 53 -6.12 -13.54 -13.88
N ARG A 54 -5.51 -14.31 -14.78
CA ARG A 54 -4.15 -14.04 -15.26
C ARG A 54 -4.05 -12.73 -16.04
N GLU A 55 -4.94 -12.49 -16.99
CA GLU A 55 -4.93 -11.27 -17.79
C GLU A 55 -5.27 -10.02 -16.95
N PRO A 56 -6.34 -10.02 -16.12
CA PRO A 56 -6.60 -8.88 -15.24
C PRO A 56 -5.45 -8.61 -14.24
N LEU A 57 -4.83 -9.67 -13.70
CA LEU A 57 -3.68 -9.52 -12.83
C LEU A 57 -2.49 -8.91 -13.56
N LYS A 58 -2.19 -9.40 -14.78
CA LYS A 58 -1.11 -8.86 -15.61
C LYS A 58 -1.32 -7.37 -15.87
N LYS A 59 -2.54 -6.95 -16.23
CA LYS A 59 -2.89 -5.53 -16.44
C LYS A 59 -2.65 -4.70 -15.19
N GLU A 60 -3.07 -5.18 -14.02
CA GLU A 60 -2.84 -4.45 -12.77
C GLU A 60 -1.34 -4.37 -12.40
N MET A 61 -0.59 -5.46 -12.61
CA MET A 61 0.87 -5.47 -12.41
C MET A 61 1.58 -4.46 -13.33
N ASP A 62 1.23 -4.45 -14.61
CA ASP A 62 1.79 -3.53 -15.60
C ASP A 62 1.44 -2.07 -15.22
N ARG A 63 0.18 -1.79 -14.82
CA ARG A 63 -0.25 -0.47 -14.31
C ARG A 63 0.54 -0.03 -13.08
N MET A 64 0.80 -0.95 -12.13
CA MET A 64 1.59 -0.63 -10.93
C MET A 64 3.05 -0.32 -11.26
N VAL A 65 3.62 -0.97 -12.28
CA VAL A 65 4.97 -0.65 -12.78
C VAL A 65 5.01 0.71 -13.48
N GLU A 66 4.04 0.99 -14.35
CA GLU A 66 3.91 2.29 -15.03
C GLU A 66 3.73 3.43 -14.04
N ALA A 67 2.98 3.20 -12.95
CA ALA A 67 2.79 4.15 -11.87
C ALA A 67 4.02 4.29 -10.94
N GLY A 68 5.09 3.55 -11.16
CA GLY A 68 6.31 3.58 -10.33
C GLY A 68 6.14 2.96 -8.94
N ILE A 69 5.04 2.25 -8.68
CA ILE A 69 4.78 1.56 -7.41
C ILE A 69 5.62 0.28 -7.31
N LEU A 70 5.80 -0.42 -8.44
CA LEU A 70 6.59 -1.64 -8.55
C LEU A 70 7.71 -1.49 -9.56
N LYS A 71 8.80 -2.20 -9.32
CA LYS A 71 9.91 -2.39 -10.24
C LYS A 71 10.11 -3.87 -10.51
N LYS A 72 10.26 -4.24 -11.78
CA LYS A 72 10.60 -5.61 -12.15
C LYS A 72 12.04 -5.95 -11.71
N VAL A 73 12.20 -7.08 -11.05
CA VAL A 73 13.52 -7.58 -10.61
C VAL A 73 14.11 -8.46 -11.72
N PRO A 74 15.36 -8.23 -12.14
CA PRO A 74 16.05 -9.09 -13.10
C PRO A 74 16.09 -10.55 -12.65
N LEU A 75 16.01 -11.49 -13.60
CA LEU A 75 16.02 -12.93 -13.28
C LEU A 75 17.34 -13.39 -12.65
N ASN A 76 18.45 -12.73 -12.98
CA ASN A 76 19.79 -13.02 -12.48
C ASN A 76 20.13 -12.32 -11.15
N GLU A 77 19.25 -11.46 -10.62
CA GLU A 77 19.48 -10.82 -9.32
C GLU A 77 19.04 -11.77 -8.19
N PRO A 78 19.92 -12.14 -7.24
CA PRO A 78 19.51 -12.93 -6.09
C PRO A 78 18.56 -12.12 -5.20
N ALA A 79 17.59 -12.81 -4.59
CA ALA A 79 16.67 -12.21 -3.62
C ALA A 79 16.53 -13.15 -2.44
N ASP A 80 16.84 -12.66 -1.24
CA ASP A 80 16.79 -13.45 -0.01
C ASP A 80 15.35 -13.61 0.47
N TRP A 81 14.59 -12.51 0.48
CA TRP A 81 13.18 -12.50 0.84
C TRP A 81 12.32 -12.46 -0.40
N VAL A 82 11.48 -13.48 -0.59
CA VAL A 82 10.50 -13.48 -1.67
C VAL A 82 9.16 -14.00 -1.13
N SER A 83 8.17 -13.13 -1.12
CA SER A 83 6.82 -13.46 -0.66
C SER A 83 5.93 -13.85 -1.84
N SER A 84 4.93 -14.70 -1.58
CA SER A 84 3.92 -15.03 -2.58
C SER A 84 2.97 -13.85 -2.83
N LEU A 85 2.54 -13.71 -4.08
CA LEU A 85 1.40 -12.88 -4.44
C LEU A 85 0.06 -13.52 -4.01
N VAL A 86 -0.85 -12.68 -3.52
CA VAL A 86 -2.27 -12.97 -3.31
C VAL A 86 -3.11 -12.02 -4.18
N CYS A 87 -4.11 -12.57 -4.86
CA CYS A 87 -5.05 -11.81 -5.69
C CYS A 87 -6.43 -11.84 -5.05
N VAL A 88 -6.97 -10.68 -4.74
CA VAL A 88 -8.32 -10.53 -4.16
C VAL A 88 -9.19 -9.74 -5.12
N ASP A 89 -10.41 -10.19 -5.37
CA ASP A 89 -11.36 -9.44 -6.20
C ASP A 89 -11.95 -8.31 -5.36
N LYS A 90 -11.96 -7.10 -5.90
CA LYS A 90 -12.68 -5.99 -5.30
C LYS A 90 -14.15 -6.03 -5.74
N PRO A 91 -15.07 -5.40 -4.98
CA PRO A 91 -16.47 -5.28 -5.38
C PRO A 91 -16.69 -4.60 -6.74
N ASP A 92 -15.75 -3.74 -7.16
CA ASP A 92 -15.79 -3.05 -8.45
C ASP A 92 -15.32 -3.93 -9.65
N GLY A 93 -14.97 -5.19 -9.40
CA GLY A 93 -14.47 -6.14 -10.41
C GLY A 93 -12.97 -6.03 -10.70
N SER A 94 -12.27 -5.05 -10.13
CA SER A 94 -10.81 -4.95 -10.24
C SER A 94 -10.10 -5.95 -9.31
N ILE A 95 -8.84 -6.29 -9.64
CA ILE A 95 -8.01 -7.15 -8.78
C ILE A 95 -7.17 -6.28 -7.84
N ARG A 96 -7.10 -6.71 -6.57
CA ARG A 96 -6.12 -6.23 -5.60
C ARG A 96 -4.93 -7.18 -5.56
N VAL A 97 -3.76 -6.64 -5.85
CA VAL A 97 -2.45 -7.28 -5.69
C VAL A 97 -2.02 -7.12 -4.24
N CYS A 98 -1.82 -8.23 -3.53
CA CYS A 98 -1.39 -8.24 -2.14
C CYS A 98 -0.12 -9.08 -1.99
N LEU A 99 0.86 -8.55 -1.26
CA LEU A 99 1.97 -9.32 -0.73
C LEU A 99 1.46 -10.21 0.42
N ASP A 100 1.94 -11.45 0.52
CA ASP A 100 1.79 -12.27 1.73
C ASP A 100 3.13 -12.34 2.49
N PRO A 101 3.45 -11.33 3.33
CA PRO A 101 4.74 -11.21 3.99
C PRO A 101 4.81 -12.00 5.30
N LYS A 102 4.12 -13.15 5.41
CA LYS A 102 4.00 -13.89 6.67
C LYS A 102 5.36 -14.13 7.35
N ASP A 103 6.35 -14.62 6.59
CA ASP A 103 7.68 -14.91 7.15
C ASP A 103 8.50 -13.64 7.39
N LEU A 104 8.40 -12.66 6.49
CA LEU A 104 9.05 -11.36 6.66
C LEU A 104 8.55 -10.64 7.92
N ASN A 105 7.25 -10.71 8.21
CA ASN A 105 6.61 -10.12 9.39
C ASN A 105 7.14 -10.68 10.72
N VAL A 106 7.77 -11.86 10.71
CA VAL A 106 8.46 -12.42 11.88
C VAL A 106 9.84 -11.78 12.06
N ALA A 107 10.50 -11.43 10.95
CA ALA A 107 11.80 -10.76 10.96
C ALA A 107 11.72 -9.26 11.27
N ILE A 108 10.64 -8.58 10.87
CA ILE A 108 10.50 -7.12 11.06
C ILE A 108 10.52 -6.74 12.55
N LYS A 109 11.40 -5.82 12.91
CA LYS A 109 11.40 -5.11 14.19
C LYS A 109 10.35 -4.02 14.12
N ARG A 110 9.25 -4.20 14.86
CA ARG A 110 8.13 -3.24 14.86
C ARG A 110 8.49 -1.99 15.64
N GLU A 111 8.28 -0.84 15.01
CA GLU A 111 8.35 0.46 15.67
C GLU A 111 7.13 0.65 16.57
N HIS A 112 7.34 1.30 17.71
CA HIS A 112 6.27 1.67 18.63
C HIS A 112 5.88 3.12 18.37
N TYR A 113 4.82 3.31 17.57
CA TYR A 113 4.21 4.61 17.36
C TYR A 113 2.89 4.69 18.17
N PRO A 114 2.82 5.52 19.22
CA PRO A 114 1.60 5.65 20.01
C PRO A 114 0.53 6.37 19.18
N LEU A 115 -0.58 5.69 18.93
CA LEU A 115 -1.77 6.34 18.37
C LEU A 115 -2.54 7.05 19.50
N PRO A 116 -3.00 8.29 19.28
CA PRO A 116 -3.83 8.98 20.26
C PRO A 116 -5.15 8.24 20.50
N LEU A 117 -5.72 8.38 21.71
CA LEU A 117 -7.03 7.82 22.00
C LEU A 117 -8.11 8.64 21.31
N VAL A 118 -9.24 8.00 20.99
CA VAL A 118 -10.39 8.68 20.39
C VAL A 118 -10.90 9.81 21.27
N ASP A 119 -10.86 9.62 22.60
CA ASP A 119 -11.26 10.65 23.57
C ASP A 119 -10.33 11.87 23.53
N ASP A 120 -9.01 11.66 23.38
CA ASP A 120 -8.03 12.75 23.25
C ASP A 120 -8.27 13.55 21.97
N ILE A 121 -8.52 12.86 20.85
CA ILE A 121 -8.86 13.49 19.57
C ILE A 121 -10.16 14.30 19.71
N THR A 122 -11.18 13.72 20.34
CA THR A 122 -12.50 14.35 20.48
C THR A 122 -12.44 15.58 21.40
N ALA A 123 -11.68 15.51 22.50
CA ALA A 123 -11.47 16.63 23.40
C ALA A 123 -10.80 17.82 22.68
N ASN A 124 -9.83 17.56 21.80
CA ASN A 124 -9.19 18.59 20.99
C ASN A 124 -10.14 19.26 19.97
N CYS A 125 -11.27 18.63 19.66
CA CYS A 125 -12.31 19.17 18.80
C CYS A 125 -13.42 19.93 19.56
N ALA A 126 -13.30 20.11 20.88
CA ALA A 126 -14.32 20.79 21.67
C ALA A 126 -14.56 22.23 21.18
N GLY A 127 -15.83 22.56 20.92
CA GLY A 127 -16.24 23.87 20.42
C GLY A 127 -16.14 24.03 18.89
N ALA A 128 -15.58 23.07 18.16
CA ALA A 128 -15.63 23.08 16.70
C ALA A 128 -17.07 22.83 16.21
N THR A 129 -17.52 23.62 15.23
CA THR A 129 -18.87 23.54 14.66
C THR A 129 -18.88 23.03 13.21
N VAL A 130 -17.70 22.96 12.57
CA VAL A 130 -17.52 22.49 11.20
C VAL A 130 -16.39 21.48 11.17
N PHE A 131 -16.61 20.35 10.49
CA PHE A 131 -15.65 19.27 10.35
C PHE A 131 -15.50 18.90 8.88
N SER A 132 -14.26 18.66 8.47
CA SER A 132 -13.91 18.11 7.16
C SER A 132 -13.06 16.86 7.35
N THR A 133 -13.31 15.83 6.54
CA THR A 133 -12.56 14.59 6.57
C THR A 133 -11.83 14.42 5.25
N LEU A 134 -10.53 14.13 5.32
CA LEU A 134 -9.69 13.81 4.17
C LEU A 134 -9.15 12.40 4.36
N ASP A 135 -9.18 11.60 3.29
CA ASP A 135 -8.62 10.26 3.27
C ASP A 135 -7.51 10.19 2.22
N ALA A 136 -6.36 9.65 2.60
CA ALA A 136 -5.21 9.54 1.71
C ALA A 136 -5.37 8.31 0.82
N GLU A 137 -5.54 8.52 -0.49
CA GLU A 137 -5.70 7.42 -1.44
C GLU A 137 -4.45 6.53 -1.44
N LYS A 138 -4.62 5.25 -1.10
CA LYS A 138 -3.55 4.23 -1.10
C LYS A 138 -2.31 4.71 -0.34
N ALA A 139 -2.50 5.29 0.86
CA ALA A 139 -1.45 5.90 1.68
C ALA A 139 -0.11 5.12 1.74
N PHE A 140 -0.15 3.79 1.82
CA PHE A 140 1.07 2.96 1.86
C PHE A 140 1.95 3.08 0.60
N TYR A 141 1.37 3.29 -0.58
CA TYR A 141 2.13 3.45 -1.83
C TYR A 141 2.81 4.81 -1.93
N GLN A 142 2.41 5.76 -1.10
CA GLN A 142 3.00 7.09 -1.05
C GLN A 142 4.33 7.08 -0.27
N ILE A 143 4.60 6.03 0.52
CA ILE A 143 5.83 5.88 1.30
C ILE A 143 6.84 5.11 0.46
N GLN A 144 7.85 5.82 -0.06
CA GLN A 144 8.91 5.18 -0.82
C GLN A 144 9.83 4.36 0.10
N LEU A 145 10.09 3.11 -0.24
CA LEU A 145 11.11 2.30 0.42
C LEU A 145 12.51 2.66 -0.11
N ASP A 146 13.52 2.54 0.75
CA ASP A 146 14.90 2.52 0.27
C ASP A 146 15.23 1.23 -0.50
N GLU A 147 16.39 1.24 -1.17
CA GLU A 147 16.80 0.15 -2.04
C GLU A 147 16.93 -1.19 -1.28
N GLU A 148 17.43 -1.17 -0.04
CA GLU A 148 17.60 -2.37 0.78
C GLU A 148 16.24 -2.93 1.22
N SER A 149 15.35 -2.06 1.69
CA SER A 149 14.00 -2.41 2.14
C SER A 149 13.11 -2.85 0.99
N SER A 150 13.29 -2.28 -0.21
CA SER A 150 12.58 -2.74 -1.41
C SER A 150 12.86 -4.21 -1.70
N LYS A 151 14.10 -4.68 -1.47
CA LYS A 151 14.47 -6.09 -1.69
C LYS A 151 13.78 -7.02 -0.70
N LEU A 152 13.48 -6.56 0.51
CA LEU A 152 12.76 -7.35 1.52
C LEU A 152 11.32 -7.67 1.10
N VAL A 153 10.67 -6.73 0.39
CA VAL A 153 9.27 -6.86 -0.03
C VAL A 153 9.10 -7.44 -1.43
N THR A 154 10.13 -8.11 -1.95
CA THR A 154 10.06 -8.75 -3.28
C THR A 154 8.90 -9.75 -3.34
N LEU A 155 8.08 -9.63 -4.37
CA LEU A 155 6.95 -10.51 -4.65
C LEU A 155 7.23 -11.46 -5.81
N ASN A 156 6.82 -12.71 -5.67
CA ASN A 156 6.84 -13.68 -6.74
C ASN A 156 5.47 -13.76 -7.43
N THR A 157 5.47 -13.63 -8.75
CA THR A 157 4.26 -13.74 -9.58
C THR A 157 4.48 -14.75 -10.70
N PRO A 158 3.40 -15.22 -11.36
CA PRO A 158 3.52 -16.00 -12.59
C PRO A 158 4.26 -15.29 -13.74
N PHE A 159 4.52 -13.98 -13.64
CA PHE A 159 5.14 -13.15 -14.68
C PHE A 159 6.58 -12.72 -14.35
N GLY A 160 7.10 -13.19 -13.22
CA GLY A 160 8.43 -12.83 -12.70
C GLY A 160 8.37 -12.22 -11.30
N ARG A 161 9.54 -11.77 -10.83
CA ARG A 161 9.70 -11.09 -9.54
C ARG A 161 9.58 -9.58 -9.70
N TYR A 162 8.94 -8.95 -8.72
CA TYR A 162 8.77 -7.50 -8.64
C TYR A 162 9.07 -7.05 -7.22
N ARG A 163 9.44 -5.79 -7.03
CA ARG A 163 9.68 -5.18 -5.72
C ARG A 163 9.25 -3.73 -5.70
#